data_AF-A0A9R0V589-F1
#
_entry.id   AF-A0A9R0V589-F1
#
_cell.length_a   1.000
_cell.length_b   1.000
_cell.length_c   1.000
_cell.angle_alpha   90.00
_cell.angle_beta   90.00
_cell.angle_gamma   90.00
#
_symmetry.space_group_name_H-M   'P 1'
#
loop_
_entity.id
_entity.type
_entity.pdbx_description
1 polymer ?
#
loop_
_entity_poly.entity_id
_entity_poly.type
_entity_poly.pdbx_seq_one_letter_code
_entity_poly.pdbx_strand_id
1 'polypeptide(L)'
;MEFPPAFVVLQGDLDVASEKLRTLINEDPRDFRPHLCQGIVYALLDKKEEADEQFDVYRSLVPDEFPDKSFINDVILSAKEESKDRLQKDFRSEYLSKK
;
A
#
# COMPACT_ATOMS: atom_id res chain seq x y z
N MET A 1 -4.67 -29.22 -11.76
CA MET A 1 -4.30 -28.70 -10.43
C MET A 1 -3.98 -27.24 -10.68
N GLU A 2 -5.03 -26.42 -10.68
CA GLU A 2 -4.91 -24.98 -10.86
C GLU A 2 -4.09 -24.49 -9.67
N PHE A 3 -2.84 -24.07 -9.89
CA PHE A 3 -2.13 -23.33 -8.86
C PHE A 3 -3.00 -22.12 -8.54
N PRO A 4 -3.40 -21.89 -7.27
CA PRO A 4 -4.13 -20.69 -6.95
C PRO A 4 -3.30 -19.52 -7.47
N PRO A 5 -3.87 -18.61 -8.28
CA PRO A 5 -3.12 -17.49 -8.80
C PRO A 5 -2.53 -16.79 -7.58
N ALA A 6 -1.19 -16.74 -7.48
CA ALA A 6 -0.49 -16.11 -6.36
C ALA A 6 -0.98 -14.67 -6.09
N PHE A 7 -1.63 -14.08 -7.10
CA PHE A 7 -2.42 -12.86 -7.04
C PHE A 7 -3.53 -12.84 -5.98
N VAL A 8 -4.37 -13.89 -5.86
CA VAL A 8 -5.46 -13.94 -4.87
C VAL A 8 -4.90 -14.11 -3.46
N VAL A 9 -3.78 -14.83 -3.33
CA VAL A 9 -3.04 -14.98 -2.07
C VAL A 9 -2.54 -13.61 -1.63
N LEU A 10 -1.82 -12.89 -2.50
CA LEU A 10 -1.35 -11.53 -2.20
C LEU A 10 -2.48 -10.57 -1.82
N GLN A 11 -3.61 -10.58 -2.53
CA GLN A 11 -4.72 -9.68 -2.23
C GLN A 11 -5.40 -10.01 -0.89
N GLY A 12 -5.55 -11.30 -0.58
CA GLY A 12 -6.05 -11.75 0.72
C GLY A 12 -5.10 -11.44 1.88
N ASP A 13 -3.79 -11.60 1.66
CA ASP A 13 -2.76 -11.25 2.64
C ASP A 13 -2.69 -9.73 2.90
N LEU A 14 -2.91 -8.90 1.88
CA LEU A 14 -2.96 -7.43 2.02
C LEU A 14 -4.18 -6.98 2.84
N ASP A 15 -5.34 -7.61 2.66
CA ASP A 15 -6.55 -7.30 3.44
C ASP A 15 -6.36 -7.66 4.92
N VAL A 16 -5.83 -8.87 5.19
CA VAL A 16 -5.48 -9.32 6.54
C VAL A 16 -4.39 -8.44 7.16
N ALA A 17 -3.40 -8.00 6.38
CA ALA A 17 -2.39 -7.05 6.84
C ALA A 17 -3.01 -5.69 7.18
N SER A 18 -3.94 -5.19 6.37
CA SER A 18 -4.65 -3.92 6.61
C SER A 18 -5.42 -3.95 7.94
N GLU A 19 -6.13 -5.04 8.22
CA GLU A 19 -6.86 -5.18 9.49
C GLU A 19 -5.91 -5.23 10.69
N LYS A 20 -4.82 -6.00 10.61
CA LYS A 20 -3.81 -6.07 11.69
C LYS A 20 -3.17 -4.71 11.94
N LEU A 21 -2.81 -3.99 10.88
CA LEU A 21 -2.21 -2.66 10.99
C LEU A 21 -3.21 -1.67 11.61
N ARG A 22 -4.50 -1.74 11.25
CA ARG A 22 -5.55 -0.91 11.86
C ARG A 22 -5.71 -1.20 13.36
N THR A 23 -5.63 -2.46 13.77
CA THR A 23 -5.62 -2.82 15.19
C THR A 23 -4.40 -2.23 15.90
N LEU A 24 -3.21 -2.34 15.30
CA LEU A 24 -1.99 -1.76 15.85
C LEU A 24 -2.06 -0.22 15.97
N ILE A 25 -2.65 0.47 15.00
CA ILE A 25 -2.91 1.92 15.08
C ILE A 25 -3.88 2.24 16.21
N ASN A 26 -4.93 1.45 16.42
CA ASN A 26 -5.87 1.67 17.51
C ASN A 26 -5.24 1.39 18.89
N GLU A 27 -4.31 0.43 18.97
CA GLU A 27 -3.58 0.14 20.21
C GLU A 27 -2.53 1.21 20.52
N ASP A 28 -1.74 1.63 19.52
CA ASP A 28 -0.76 2.71 19.66
C ASP A 28 -0.87 3.71 18.49
N PRO A 29 -1.76 4.72 18.62
CA PRO A 29 -1.98 5.73 17.58
C PRO A 29 -0.84 6.76 17.50
N ARG A 30 0.17 6.66 18.38
CA ARG A 30 1.35 7.53 18.36
C ARG A 30 2.52 6.87 17.63
N ASP A 31 2.39 5.60 17.27
CA ASP A 31 3.38 4.87 16.50
C ASP A 31 3.22 5.20 15.01
N PHE A 32 4.25 5.80 14.43
CA PHE A 32 4.27 6.13 13.00
C PHE A 32 4.47 4.89 12.11
N ARG A 33 5.04 3.78 12.63
CA ARG A 33 5.36 2.58 11.84
C ARG A 33 4.12 1.92 11.23
N PRO A 34 3.03 1.66 11.99
CA PRO A 34 1.84 1.06 11.42
C PRO A 34 1.13 1.99 10.43
N HIS A 35 1.18 3.32 10.60
CA HIS A 35 0.69 4.27 9.59
C HIS A 35 1.44 4.15 8.25
N LEU A 36 2.77 4.04 8.27
CA LEU A 36 3.54 3.86 7.03
C LEU A 36 3.17 2.56 6.31
N CYS A 37 3.13 1.44 7.05
CA CYS A 37 2.75 0.15 6.50
C CYS A 37 1.30 0.15 5.99
N GLN A 38 0.38 0.83 6.68
CA GLN A 38 -1.02 0.97 6.26
C GLN A 38 -1.10 1.71 4.92
N GLY A 39 -0.32 2.78 4.75
CA GLY A 39 -0.25 3.53 3.49
C GLY A 39 0.28 2.68 2.33
N ILE A 40 1.31 1.86 2.56
CA ILE A 40 1.85 0.95 1.53
C ILE A 40 0.81 -0.10 1.14
N VAL A 41 0.15 -0.72 2.13
CA VAL A 41 -0.91 -1.71 1.88
C VAL A 41 -2.06 -1.08 1.08
N TYR A 42 -2.48 0.15 1.43
CA TYR A 42 -3.50 0.86 0.66
C TYR A 42 -3.05 1.20 -0.76
N ALA A 43 -1.80 1.60 -0.97
CA ALA A 43 -1.27 1.84 -2.32
C ALA A 43 -1.29 0.55 -3.18
N LEU A 44 -0.98 -0.60 -2.58
CA LEU A 44 -1.04 -1.92 -3.24
C LEU A 44 -2.47 -2.40 -3.52
N LEU A 45 -3.42 -2.00 -2.66
CA LEU A 45 -4.87 -2.22 -2.83
C LEU A 45 -5.53 -1.21 -3.79
N ASP A 46 -4.74 -0.37 -4.46
CA ASP A 46 -5.21 0.73 -5.34
C ASP A 46 -5.98 1.86 -4.63
N LYS A 47 -5.97 1.86 -3.30
CA LYS A 47 -6.58 2.89 -2.43
C LYS A 47 -5.63 4.07 -2.24
N LYS A 48 -5.31 4.77 -3.33
CA LYS A 48 -4.31 5.85 -3.33
C LYS A 48 -4.64 7.01 -2.40
N GLU A 49 -5.91 7.39 -2.27
CA GLU A 49 -6.33 8.47 -1.37
C GLU A 49 -6.11 8.11 0.10
N GLU A 50 -6.60 6.95 0.53
CA GLU A 50 -6.38 6.44 1.89
C GLU A 50 -4.87 6.25 2.17
N ALA A 51 -4.11 5.83 1.17
CA ALA A 51 -2.65 5.71 1.28
C ALA A 51 -1.98 7.06 1.56
N ASP A 52 -2.37 8.11 0.82
CA ASP A 52 -1.82 9.46 0.98
C ASP A 52 -2.10 10.02 2.37
N GLU A 53 -3.33 9.85 2.87
CA GLU A 53 -3.70 10.26 4.24
C GLU A 53 -2.82 9.58 5.29
N GLN A 54 -2.56 8.27 5.15
CA GLN A 54 -1.67 7.55 6.07
C GLN A 54 -0.23 8.03 5.99
N PHE A 55 0.26 8.39 4.78
CA PHE A 55 1.60 8.95 4.60
C PHE A 55 1.73 10.38 5.18
N ASP A 56 0.67 11.19 5.11
CA ASP A 56 0.63 12.52 5.73
C ASP A 56 0.62 12.44 7.26
N VAL A 57 -0.15 11.51 7.83
CA VAL A 57 -0.15 11.23 9.27
C VAL A 57 1.23 10.74 9.70
N TYR A 58 1.81 9.78 8.96
CA TYR A 58 3.18 9.33 9.19
C TYR A 58 4.16 10.51 9.20
N ARG A 59 4.11 11.39 8.19
CA ARG A 59 5.00 12.56 8.08
C ARG A 59 4.82 13.56 9.21
N SER A 60 3.61 13.68 9.76
CA SER A 60 3.32 14.54 10.92
C SER A 60 3.77 13.93 12.25
N LEU A 61 3.75 12.61 12.38
CA LEU A 61 4.16 11.88 13.58
C LEU A 61 5.69 11.66 13.64
N VAL A 62 6.35 11.59 12.49
CA VAL A 62 7.79 11.34 12.39
C VAL A 62 8.56 12.60 12.78
N PRO A 63 9.40 12.56 13.82
CA PRO A 63 10.24 13.69 14.16
C PRO A 63 11.23 13.99 13.03
N ASP A 64 11.51 15.27 12.81
CA ASP A 64 12.26 15.72 11.63
C ASP A 64 13.67 15.11 11.52
N GLU A 65 14.18 14.64 12.65
CA GLU A 65 15.48 13.99 12.87
C GLU A 65 15.55 12.53 12.39
N PHE A 66 14.48 11.95 11.84
CA PHE A 66 14.54 10.58 11.32
C PHE A 66 15.51 10.48 10.12
N PRO A 67 16.66 9.79 10.26
CA PRO A 67 17.41 9.37 9.09
C PRO A 67 16.53 8.41 8.30
N ASP A 68 16.65 8.39 6.96
CA ASP A 68 15.88 7.55 6.02
C ASP A 68 14.53 8.10 5.49
N LYS A 69 14.20 9.39 5.67
CA LYS A 69 13.08 10.03 4.94
C LYS A 69 13.15 9.84 3.41
N SER A 70 14.35 9.79 2.84
CA SER A 70 14.53 9.57 1.39
C SER A 70 14.12 8.17 0.96
N PHE A 71 14.54 7.14 1.71
CA PHE A 71 14.18 5.76 1.43
C PHE A 71 12.67 5.55 1.50
N ILE A 72 12.03 6.17 2.49
CA ILE A 72 10.59 6.05 2.67
C ILE A 72 9.82 6.74 1.54
N ASN A 73 10.30 7.90 1.07
CA ASN A 73 9.75 8.53 -0.13
C ASN A 73 9.91 7.65 -1.39
N ASP A 74 11.05 6.99 -1.58
CA ASP A 74 11.27 6.05 -2.68
C ASP A 74 10.32 4.85 -2.61
N VAL A 75 10.07 4.31 -1.41
CA VAL A 75 9.11 3.21 -1.19
C VAL A 75 7.69 3.65 -1.51
N ILE A 76 7.28 4.85 -1.07
CA ILE A 76 5.97 5.44 -1.38
C ILE A 76 5.81 5.65 -2.88
N LEU A 77 6.85 6.19 -3.53
CA LEU A 77 6.85 6.43 -4.97
C LEU A 77 6.72 5.10 -5.73
N SER A 78 7.50 4.09 -5.34
CA SER A 78 7.47 2.75 -5.94
C SER A 78 6.09 2.10 -5.79
N ALA A 79 5.48 2.19 -4.60
CA ALA A 79 4.14 1.66 -4.37
C ALA A 79 3.06 2.38 -5.21
N LYS A 80 3.17 3.70 -5.37
CA LYS A 80 2.27 4.50 -6.23
C LYS A 80 2.45 4.18 -7.71
N GLU A 81 3.67 3.87 -8.14
CA GLU A 81 4.05 3.55 -9.52
C GLU A 81 3.59 2.13 -9.90
N GLU A 82 3.72 1.15 -9.01
CA GLU A 82 3.23 -0.22 -9.22
C GLU A 82 1.70 -0.27 -9.40
N SER A 83 0.93 0.49 -8.61
CA SER A 83 -0.51 0.66 -8.84
C SER A 83 -0.81 1.24 -10.24
N LYS A 84 0.04 2.14 -10.74
CA LYS A 84 -0.14 2.78 -12.05
C LYS A 84 0.18 1.82 -13.22
N ASP A 85 1.17 0.95 -13.07
CA ASP A 85 1.53 -0.08 -14.06
C ASP A 85 0.46 -1.20 -14.11
N ARG A 86 -0.10 -1.59 -12.96
CA ARG A 86 -1.20 -2.57 -12.87
C ARG A 86 -2.46 -2.08 -13.60
N LEU A 87 -2.82 -0.80 -13.46
CA LEU A 87 -3.92 -0.21 -14.23
C LEU A 87 -3.69 -0.30 -15.75
N GLN A 88 -2.46 -0.09 -16.24
CA GLN A 88 -2.19 -0.18 -17.68
C GLN A 88 -2.28 -1.63 -18.19
N LYS A 89 -1.88 -2.60 -17.37
CA LYS A 89 -1.88 -4.02 -17.76
C LYS A 89 -3.27 -4.64 -17.74
N ASP A 90 -4.09 -4.32 -16.73
CA ASP A 90 -5.51 -4.73 -16.66
C ASP A 90 -6.33 -4.08 -17.78
N PHE A 91 -6.16 -2.77 -18.01
CA PHE A 91 -6.87 -2.06 -19.08
C PHE A 91 -6.51 -2.59 -20.48
N ARG A 92 -5.24 -2.99 -20.68
CA ARG A 92 -4.80 -3.60 -21.95
C ARG A 92 -5.35 -5.03 -22.09
N SER A 93 -5.47 -5.79 -21.00
CA SER A 93 -6.00 -7.16 -21.03
C SER A 93 -7.51 -7.19 -21.29
N GLU A 94 -8.29 -6.31 -20.64
CA GLU A 94 -9.73 -6.20 -20.89
C GLU A 94 -10.05 -5.78 -22.34
N TYR A 95 -9.24 -4.90 -22.94
CA TYR A 95 -9.45 -4.48 -24.33
C TYR A 95 -9.08 -5.55 -25.36
N LEU A 96 -8.10 -6.42 -25.05
CA LEU A 96 -7.64 -7.46 -25.96
C LEU A 96 -8.53 -8.71 -25.93
N SER A 97 -9.17 -8.99 -24.79
CA SER A 97 -10.11 -10.10 -24.63
C SER A 97 -11.49 -9.86 -25.26
N LYS A 98 -11.72 -8.68 -25.86
CA LYS A 98 -12.99 -8.32 -26.51
C LYS A 98 -12.97 -8.43 -28.04
N LYS A 99 -12.00 -9.16 -28.61
CA LYS A 99 -11.90 -9.43 -30.06
C LYS A 99 -12.43 -10.81 -30.44
#